data_AF-A0A538RV38-F1
#
_entry.id   AF-A0A538RV38-F1
#
_cell.length_a   1.000
_cell.length_b   1.000
_cell.length_c   1.000
_cell.angle_alpha   90.00
_cell.angle_beta   90.00
_cell.angle_gamma   90.00
#
_symmetry.space_group_name_H-M   'P 1'
#
loop_
_entity.id
_entity.type
_entity.pdbx_description
1 polymer ?
#
loop_
_entity_poly.entity_id
_entity_poly.type
_entity_poly.pdbx_seq_one_letter_code
_entity_poly.pdbx_strand_id
1 'polypeptide(L)' 'GYGAAFGGLAPLLTMLNSCSAGVVVVNIDSGFKGGYVAALIARGSKKEAQP' A
#
# COMPACT_ATOMS: atom_id res chain seq x y z
N GLY A 1 -13.86 -10.30 -10.28
CA GLY A 1 -13.12 -9.04 -10.11
C GLY A 1 -13.13 -8.59 -8.66
N TYR A 2 -12.29 -7.64 -8.26
CA TYR A 2 -12.14 -7.18 -6.86
C TYR A 2 -13.47 -6.82 -6.17
N GLY A 3 -14.54 -6.43 -6.90
CA GLY A 3 -15.88 -6.19 -6.34
C GLY A 3 -16.84 -7.39 -6.24
N ALA A 4 -16.44 -8.59 -6.68
CA ALA A 4 -17.34 -9.76 -6.79
C ALA A 4 -17.72 -10.39 -5.44
N ALA A 5 -16.94 -10.13 -4.39
CA ALA A 5 -17.23 -10.55 -3.02
C ALA A 5 -17.35 -9.31 -2.11
N PHE A 6 -18.50 -9.15 -1.44
CA PHE A 6 -18.77 -8.07 -0.47
C PHE A 6 -18.32 -6.68 -0.94
N GLY A 7 -18.52 -6.35 -2.23
CA GLY A 7 -18.21 -5.03 -2.78
C GLY A 7 -16.74 -4.60 -2.68
N GLY A 8 -15.80 -5.55 -2.56
CA GLY A 8 -14.37 -5.24 -2.40
C GLY A 8 -13.84 -5.27 -0.98
N LEU A 9 -14.68 -5.58 0.02
CA LEU A 9 -14.22 -5.76 1.40
C LEU A 9 -13.31 -6.99 1.56
N ALA A 10 -13.66 -8.13 0.93
CA ALA A 10 -12.86 -9.35 1.01
C ALA A 10 -11.40 -9.13 0.59
N PRO A 11 -11.08 -8.54 -0.58
CA PRO A 11 -9.69 -8.26 -0.93
C PRO A 11 -9.03 -7.19 -0.06
N LEU A 12 -9.78 -6.19 0.43
CA LEU A 12 -9.25 -5.17 1.37
C LEU A 12 -8.77 -5.82 2.68
N LEU A 13 -9.60 -6.68 3.29
CA LEU A 13 -9.27 -7.40 4.51
C LEU A 13 -8.12 -8.40 4.30
N THR A 14 -8.06 -9.07 3.15
CA THR A 14 -6.91 -9.92 2.79
C THR A 14 -5.61 -9.11 2.73
N MET A 15 -5.62 -7.93 2.12
CA MET A 15 -4.42 -7.10 2.03
C MET A 15 -4.01 -6.53 3.38
N LEU A 16 -4.95 -6.08 4.21
CA LEU A 16 -4.68 -5.56 5.56
C LEU A 16 -4.21 -6.63 6.55
N ASN A 17 -4.73 -7.86 6.44
CA ASN A 17 -4.30 -8.99 7.29
C ASN A 17 -3.05 -9.71 6.77
N SER A 18 -2.44 -9.26 5.67
CA SER A 18 -1.21 -9.87 5.18
C SER A 18 -0.06 -9.54 6.14
N CYS A 19 0.62 -10.57 6.66
CA CYS A 19 1.78 -10.40 7.54
C CYS A 19 3.07 -10.03 6.78
N SER A 20 2.95 -9.41 5.60
CA SER A 20 4.10 -9.04 4.77
C SER A 20 4.60 -7.64 5.15
N ALA A 21 5.88 -7.56 5.52
CA ALA A 21 6.51 -6.28 5.82
C ALA A 21 6.60 -5.39 4.56
N GLY A 22 6.43 -4.07 4.74
CA GLY A 22 6.56 -3.09 3.65
C GLY A 22 5.35 -2.99 2.73
N VAL A 23 4.23 -3.63 3.06
CA VAL A 23 2.96 -3.46 2.33
C VAL A 23 2.19 -2.25 2.86
N VAL A 24 1.70 -1.42 1.94
CA VAL A 24 0.86 -0.25 2.25
C VAL A 24 -0.44 -0.39 1.47
N VAL A 25 -1.55 -0.44 2.20
CA VAL A 25 -2.91 -0.56 1.63
C VAL A 25 -3.60 0.79 1.74
N VAL A 26 -4.21 1.25 0.65
CA VAL A 26 -5.01 2.48 0.60
C VAL A 26 -6.40 2.20 0.04
N ASN A 27 -7.36 3.07 0.35
CA ASN A 27 -8.69 3.00 -0.25
C ASN A 27 -8.61 3.11 -1.78
N ILE A 28 -9.63 2.59 -2.45
CA ILE A 28 -9.84 2.81 -3.90
C ILE A 28 -9.86 4.32 -4.16
N ASP A 29 -9.25 4.72 -5.27
CA ASP A 29 -9.06 6.10 -5.72
C ASP A 29 -8.19 6.99 -4.81
N SER A 30 -7.60 6.45 -3.73
CA SER A 30 -6.67 7.18 -2.86
C SER A 30 -5.22 7.17 -3.37
N GLY A 31 -5.04 7.42 -4.66
CA GLY A 31 -3.74 7.39 -5.34
C GLY A 31 -2.72 8.38 -4.75
N PHE A 32 -3.19 9.55 -4.30
CA PHE A 32 -2.33 10.55 -3.66
C PHE A 32 -1.65 10.02 -2.40
N LYS A 33 -2.39 9.32 -1.53
CA LYS A 33 -1.83 8.74 -0.29
C LYS A 33 -0.79 7.68 -0.61
N GLY A 34 -1.04 6.84 -1.62
CA GLY A 34 -0.07 5.87 -2.13
C GLY A 34 1.20 6.53 -2.65
N GLY A 35 1.06 7.56 -3.48
CA GLY A 35 2.19 8.32 -4.01
C GLY A 35 3.01 9.06 -2.94
N TYR A 36 2.33 9.63 -1.94
CA TYR A 36 2.99 10.27 -0.80
C TYR A 36 3.83 9.27 0.00
N VAL A 37 3.26 8.12 0.35
CA VAL A 37 4.00 7.07 1.08
C VAL A 37 5.14 6.50 0.24
N ALA A 38 4.93 6.29 -1.07
CA ALA A 38 5.99 5.89 -1.98
C ALA A 38 7.16 6.90 -2.01
N ALA A 39 6.87 8.20 -2.00
CA ALA A 39 7.90 9.23 -1.92
C ALA A 39 8.65 9.22 -0.58
N LEU A 40 7.97 8.94 0.54
CA LEU A 40 8.62 8.76 1.84
C LEU A 40 9.57 7.56 1.85
N ILE A 41 9.13 6.42 1.31
CA ILE A 41 9.97 5.22 1.17
C ILE A 41 11.19 5.53 0.30
N ALA A 42 11.00 6.12 -0.88
CA ALA A 42 12.10 6.45 -1.80
C ALA A 42 13.12 7.43 -1.18
N ARG A 43 12.67 8.37 -0.35
CA ARG A 43 13.55 9.28 0.40
C ARG A 43 14.32 8.55 1.50
N GLY A 44 13.67 7.63 2.21
CA GLY A 44 14.32 6.77 3.20
C GLY A 44 15.40 5.89 2.58
N SER A 45 15.10 5.24 1.44
CA SER A 45 16.05 4.40 0.71
C SER A 45 17.27 5.18 0.18
N LYS A 46 17.10 6.45 -0.20
CA LYS A 46 18.25 7.31 -0.56
C LYS A 46 19.23 7.54 0.58
N LYS A 47 18.76 7.48 1.84
CA LYS A 47 19.60 7.65 3.03
C LYS A 47 20.48 6.43 3.31
N GLU A 48 20.08 5.25 2.82
CA GLU A 48 20.82 3.99 2.95
C GLU A 48 21.71 3.72 1.73
N ALA A 49 21.36 4.25 0.56
CA ALA A 49 22.13 4.11 -0.68
C ALA A 49 23.28 5.12 -0.82
N GLN A 50 23.53 5.94 0.20
CA GLN A 50 24.62 6.93 0.21
C GLN A 50 25.78 6.38 1.07
N PRO A 51 26.96 6.09 0.50
CA PRO A 51 28.15 5.74 1.29
C PRO A 51 28.68 6.93 2.09
#